data_AF-A0AA36GKF1-F1
#
_entry.id   AF-A0AA36GKF1-F1
#
_cell.length_a   1.000
_cell.length_b   1.000
_cell.length_c   1.000
_cell.angle_alpha   90.00
_cell.angle_beta   90.00
_cell.angle_gamma   90.00
#
_symmetry.space_group_name_H-M   'P 1'
#
loop_
_entity.id
_entity.type
_entity.pdbx_description
1 polymer ?
#
loop_
_entity_poly.entity_id
_entity_poly.type
_entity_poly.pdbx_seq_one_letter_code
_entity_poly.pdbx_strand_id
1 'polypeptide(L)'
;MSRVMTGEFTPPSIGHNEAASSPLSQGRRSTFDDDAFFSAPRTKSEARTVRPQSPQQAKLPTVHDKILFWFRGLISVRQMRVSLIVGLICAFTYIVSLIALQFSLLSPLQFFRDAVSTLFAFSTWFSAIVVGFASFVMSRILLSMLVKAEQPQRLPWKSGDTWLGYLVVLIYNTIYTGIILKMSYAPQMDSIFLGSLVLSLVISTLFSIFRNDFQMSFSGSVAQLGVSHSISTLFYFGRDSLIASAFREAVRVVLITIFSSCVIGCFTHGLSTLLFLFHISFHLYCLIVVFGQIFATKVLLKLNRQLVMKPMTFLLPPPFVVHTPTPEQTRTLTNVLDSQDSLLKLFAFTDLRRIAWTDQARRLEVFSLSQPGGHPRNWSNICTTCINILERVRSEIEGASSRLFGGPSIDGSTGDVLGEEQMEVDREMLMMPQKSRKQLYSSAVRQRHRVAMRPMTRRSEISIPQQFTWLKKIYALFADEACVIPRFDAYIAVLAIESLYMFVVESYQEDRYGVVLKDLANIIGVFVHLIQAIDKFFRLKANQTVNTCSDASIRQIDAALQAGLLRINGKFGAHLSALNLTREQLQTIKMVCQSDM
;
A
#
# COMPACT_ATOMS: atom_id res chain seq x y z
N MET A 1 -27.45 -64.18 13.83
CA MET A 1 -28.72 -64.06 14.58
C MET A 1 -29.07 -62.57 14.59
N SER A 2 -30.20 -62.15 14.02
CA SER A 2 -31.54 -62.05 14.65
C SER A 2 -31.60 -60.83 15.61
N ARG A 3 -32.54 -59.87 15.48
CA ARG A 3 -33.71 -59.77 14.58
C ARG A 3 -34.08 -58.31 14.30
N VAL A 4 -34.86 -58.07 13.25
CA VAL A 4 -35.59 -56.81 13.00
C VAL A 4 -36.83 -56.74 13.90
N MET A 5 -37.23 -55.53 14.33
CA MET A 5 -38.63 -55.22 14.54
C MET A 5 -38.95 -53.73 14.29
N THR A 6 -40.09 -53.50 13.64
CA THR A 6 -40.63 -52.19 13.25
C THR A 6 -41.80 -51.79 14.16
N GLY A 7 -42.23 -50.51 14.09
CA GLY A 7 -43.40 -50.04 14.84
C GLY A 7 -43.78 -48.60 14.49
N GLU A 8 -44.57 -48.42 13.44
CA GLU A 8 -45.40 -47.22 13.27
C GLU A 8 -46.62 -47.32 14.19
N PHE A 9 -47.17 -46.20 14.66
CA PHE A 9 -48.62 -45.98 14.73
C PHE A 9 -48.95 -44.50 14.96
N THR A 10 -50.02 -44.02 14.31
CA THR A 10 -50.60 -42.68 14.49
C THR A 10 -52.05 -42.81 15.03
N PRO A 11 -52.93 -41.78 14.99
CA PRO A 11 -53.44 -41.13 16.20
C PRO A 11 -54.93 -41.44 16.49
N PRO A 12 -55.49 -40.87 17.58
CA PRO A 12 -56.92 -40.59 17.72
C PRO A 12 -57.25 -39.08 17.70
N SER A 13 -58.53 -38.73 17.62
CA SER A 13 -59.05 -37.38 17.34
C SER A 13 -60.40 -37.09 18.07
N ILE A 14 -60.98 -35.89 17.85
CA ILE A 14 -62.40 -35.44 18.02
C ILE A 14 -62.68 -34.31 19.03
N GLY A 15 -63.61 -33.41 18.66
CA GLY A 15 -64.13 -32.22 19.40
C GLY A 15 -63.99 -30.94 18.54
N HIS A 16 -64.96 -30.43 17.76
CA HIS A 16 -66.39 -30.07 18.00
C HIS A 16 -66.58 -29.10 19.18
N ASN A 17 -67.29 -27.96 19.09
CA ASN A 17 -67.89 -27.15 18.00
C ASN A 17 -67.67 -25.64 18.38
N GLU A 18 -68.19 -24.55 17.79
CA GLU A 18 -69.47 -24.22 17.10
C GLU A 18 -69.32 -22.89 16.30
N ALA A 19 -70.40 -22.31 15.75
CA ALA A 19 -70.35 -21.24 14.72
C ALA A 19 -71.30 -20.03 14.95
N ALA A 20 -71.35 -19.12 13.94
CA ALA A 20 -72.15 -17.87 13.79
C ALA A 20 -71.46 -16.55 14.24
N SER A 21 -71.67 -15.39 13.61
CA SER A 21 -72.22 -15.06 12.26
C SER A 21 -71.96 -13.57 11.89
N SER A 22 -71.77 -13.26 10.60
CA SER A 22 -71.59 -11.88 10.07
C SER A 22 -72.91 -11.08 10.02
N PRO A 23 -72.87 -9.73 9.92
CA PRO A 23 -72.79 -9.05 8.60
C PRO A 23 -71.74 -7.89 8.57
N LEU A 24 -71.12 -7.46 7.46
CA LEU A 24 -71.52 -7.14 6.06
C LEU A 24 -72.16 -5.74 5.84
N SER A 25 -71.35 -4.75 5.44
CA SER A 25 -71.79 -3.64 4.54
C SER A 25 -70.62 -2.86 3.89
N GLN A 26 -70.44 -3.05 2.57
CA GLN A 26 -70.13 -2.07 1.50
C GLN A 26 -69.01 -1.00 1.67
N GLY A 27 -68.13 -0.73 0.67
CA GLY A 27 -67.91 -1.41 -0.62
C GLY A 27 -67.05 -0.61 -1.65
N ARG A 28 -66.62 -1.30 -2.73
CA ARG A 28 -66.11 -0.85 -4.07
C ARG A 28 -64.93 0.17 -4.12
N ARG A 29 -63.83 -0.11 -4.85
CA ARG A 29 -63.57 0.06 -6.31
C ARG A 29 -63.82 1.49 -6.82
N SER A 30 -62.95 2.14 -7.60
CA SER A 30 -61.61 1.77 -8.15
C SER A 30 -60.77 3.08 -8.40
N THR A 31 -59.83 3.32 -9.34
CA THR A 31 -59.42 2.72 -10.64
C THR A 31 -57.93 3.01 -10.94
N PHE A 32 -57.54 3.28 -12.21
CA PHE A 32 -56.21 3.68 -12.70
C PHE A 32 -56.08 5.21 -12.75
N ASP A 33 -54.84 5.73 -12.83
CA ASP A 33 -54.31 6.35 -14.07
C ASP A 33 -52.83 6.76 -13.90
N ASP A 34 -52.00 6.41 -14.90
CA ASP A 34 -50.65 6.94 -15.13
C ASP A 34 -50.75 8.01 -16.22
N ASP A 35 -50.33 9.26 -15.95
CA ASP A 35 -49.65 10.16 -16.91
C ASP A 35 -49.48 11.59 -16.36
N ALA A 36 -48.23 12.01 -16.09
CA ALA A 36 -47.86 13.42 -15.88
C ALA A 36 -46.35 13.70 -16.01
N PHE A 37 -45.64 13.01 -16.93
CA PHE A 37 -44.33 13.50 -17.36
C PHE A 37 -44.50 14.82 -18.15
N PHE A 38 -43.45 15.65 -18.19
CA PHE A 38 -43.39 16.98 -18.83
C PHE A 38 -44.14 18.14 -18.13
N SER A 39 -43.41 18.90 -17.31
CA SER A 39 -43.55 20.36 -17.28
C SER A 39 -42.19 21.03 -17.02
N ALA A 40 -41.98 22.20 -17.64
CA ALA A 40 -40.69 22.90 -17.71
C ALA A 40 -40.49 23.87 -16.52
N PRO A 41 -39.23 24.22 -16.15
CA PRO A 41 -38.95 24.96 -14.92
C PRO A 41 -39.41 26.43 -14.99
N ARG A 42 -40.21 26.87 -14.01
CA ARG A 42 -40.54 28.29 -13.82
C ARG A 42 -39.52 28.96 -12.91
N THR A 43 -38.73 29.88 -13.46
CA THR A 43 -37.89 30.83 -12.71
C THR A 43 -38.76 31.87 -12.00
N LYS A 44 -38.49 32.14 -10.72
CA LYS A 44 -38.97 33.34 -10.02
C LYS A 44 -37.97 33.84 -8.97
N SER A 45 -37.42 35.02 -9.26
CA SER A 45 -37.12 36.15 -8.36
C SER A 45 -36.74 35.88 -6.89
N GLU A 46 -35.60 36.42 -6.48
CA GLU A 46 -35.18 36.55 -5.09
C GLU A 46 -36.21 37.28 -4.20
N ALA A 47 -36.45 36.77 -3.00
CA ALA A 47 -37.18 37.46 -1.94
C ALA A 47 -36.53 37.18 -0.58
N ARG A 48 -35.62 38.08 -0.17
CA ARG A 48 -34.73 37.94 1.00
C ARG A 48 -35.50 38.00 2.33
N THR A 49 -36.05 36.87 2.77
CA THR A 49 -36.67 36.72 4.10
C THR A 49 -35.75 35.95 5.05
N VAL A 50 -35.30 36.62 6.11
CA VAL A 50 -34.40 36.04 7.12
C VAL A 50 -35.21 35.15 8.06
N ARG A 51 -35.10 33.82 7.90
CA ARG A 51 -35.53 32.88 8.94
C ARG A 51 -34.51 32.89 10.09
N PRO A 52 -34.94 32.86 11.36
CA PRO A 52 -34.03 32.63 12.48
C PRO A 52 -33.40 31.24 12.36
N GLN A 53 -32.16 31.12 12.83
CA GLN A 53 -31.41 29.86 12.76
C GLN A 53 -32.10 28.81 13.64
N SER A 54 -32.47 27.67 13.05
CA SER A 54 -32.74 26.46 13.83
C SER A 54 -31.45 26.01 14.53
N PRO A 55 -31.53 25.48 15.77
CA PRO A 55 -30.36 24.93 16.44
C PRO A 55 -29.76 23.81 15.59
N GLN A 56 -28.42 23.73 15.53
CA GLN A 56 -27.72 22.75 14.72
C GLN A 56 -28.17 21.33 15.11
N GLN A 57 -28.93 20.69 14.22
CA GLN A 57 -29.41 19.33 14.40
C GLN A 57 -28.20 18.39 14.34
N ALA A 58 -27.70 17.98 15.51
CA ALA A 58 -26.48 17.20 15.65
C ALA A 58 -26.61 15.91 14.81
N LYS A 59 -25.82 15.84 13.72
CA LYS A 59 -25.90 14.77 12.73
C LYS A 59 -25.58 13.43 13.41
N LEU A 60 -26.61 12.59 13.57
CA LEU A 60 -26.49 11.28 14.21
C LEU A 60 -25.36 10.48 13.54
N PRO A 61 -24.40 9.92 14.30
CA PRO A 61 -23.22 9.28 13.74
C PRO A 61 -23.63 8.05 12.91
N THR A 62 -23.19 8.03 11.65
CA THR A 62 -23.55 6.97 10.70
C THR A 62 -22.90 5.64 11.09
N VAL A 63 -23.32 4.56 10.44
CA VAL A 63 -22.69 3.24 10.62
C VAL A 63 -21.20 3.30 10.26
N HIS A 64 -20.83 4.01 9.19
CA HIS A 64 -19.43 4.18 8.81
C HIS A 64 -18.63 4.99 9.84
N ASP A 65 -19.20 6.06 10.42
CA ASP A 65 -18.53 6.84 11.48
C ASP A 65 -18.23 5.97 12.72
N LYS A 66 -19.18 5.10 13.10
CA LYS A 66 -19.02 4.17 14.23
C LYS A 66 -17.94 3.10 13.96
N ILE A 67 -17.91 2.54 12.75
CA ILE A 67 -16.85 1.61 12.32
C ILE A 67 -15.48 2.33 12.33
N LEU A 68 -15.42 3.54 11.79
CA LEU A 68 -14.19 4.33 11.67
C LEU A 68 -13.64 4.73 13.05
N PHE A 69 -14.50 5.13 13.99
CA PHE A 69 -14.12 5.43 15.38
C PHE A 69 -13.54 4.18 16.08
N TRP A 70 -14.23 3.03 16.00
CA TRP A 70 -13.72 1.76 16.52
C TRP A 70 -12.37 1.38 15.92
N PHE A 71 -12.22 1.49 14.60
CA PHE A 71 -10.99 1.16 13.90
C PHE A 71 -9.83 2.08 14.30
N ARG A 72 -10.04 3.39 14.36
CA ARG A 72 -9.03 4.36 14.80
C ARG A 72 -8.62 4.13 16.26
N GLY A 73 -9.56 3.77 17.14
CA GLY A 73 -9.26 3.31 18.50
C GLY A 73 -8.36 2.06 18.52
N LEU A 74 -8.71 1.03 17.74
CA LEU A 74 -7.94 -0.22 17.63
C LEU A 74 -6.52 0.00 17.08
N ILE A 75 -6.38 0.83 16.04
CA ILE A 75 -5.08 1.20 15.47
C ILE A 75 -4.26 2.03 16.46
N SER A 76 -4.87 2.98 17.18
CA SER A 76 -4.20 3.76 18.23
C SER A 76 -3.64 2.88 19.35
N VAL A 77 -4.42 1.90 19.83
CA VAL A 77 -3.95 0.92 20.83
C VAL A 77 -2.78 0.08 20.29
N ARG A 78 -2.80 -0.31 19.01
CA ARG A 78 -1.66 -1.02 18.38
C ARG A 78 -0.42 -0.12 18.29
N GLN A 79 -0.56 1.14 17.90
CA GLN A 79 0.55 2.10 17.84
C GLN A 79 1.15 2.38 19.23
N MET A 80 0.32 2.55 20.27
CA MET A 80 0.78 2.71 21.66
C MET A 80 1.63 1.52 22.12
N ARG A 81 1.21 0.28 21.79
CA ARG A 81 1.98 -0.94 22.07
C ARG A 81 3.30 -0.97 21.30
N VAL A 82 3.34 -0.55 20.03
CA VAL A 82 4.59 -0.43 19.27
C VAL A 82 5.55 0.55 19.93
N SER A 83 5.11 1.77 20.26
CA SER A 83 5.97 2.76 20.91
C SER A 83 6.56 2.29 22.23
N LEU A 84 5.79 1.57 23.05
CA LEU A 84 6.27 1.01 24.31
C LEU A 84 7.37 -0.04 24.07
N ILE A 85 7.14 -0.98 23.14
CA ILE A 85 8.13 -2.02 22.78
C ILE A 85 9.38 -1.39 22.16
N VAL A 86 9.23 -0.37 21.32
CA VAL A 86 10.36 0.39 20.74
C VAL A 86 11.18 1.06 21.83
N GLY A 87 10.55 1.71 22.82
CA GLY A 87 11.23 2.32 23.96
C GLY A 87 12.06 1.33 24.77
N LEU A 88 11.50 0.16 25.09
CA LEU A 88 12.22 -0.91 25.79
C LEU A 88 13.41 -1.46 24.98
N ILE A 89 13.24 -1.67 23.68
CA ILE A 89 14.33 -2.13 22.81
C ILE A 89 15.43 -1.07 22.70
N CYS A 90 15.08 0.21 22.58
CA CYS A 90 16.07 1.30 22.51
C CYS A 90 16.84 1.46 23.85
N ALA A 91 16.17 1.30 24.99
CA ALA A 91 16.82 1.28 26.30
C ALA A 91 17.84 0.12 26.42
N PHE A 92 17.47 -1.09 25.99
CA PHE A 92 18.39 -2.23 25.95
C PHE A 92 19.56 -2.01 24.97
N THR A 93 19.27 -1.52 23.77
CA THR A 93 20.31 -1.20 22.76
C THR A 93 21.27 -0.12 23.27
N TYR A 94 20.81 0.87 24.02
CA TYR A 94 21.67 1.87 24.66
C TYR A 94 22.65 1.25 25.67
N ILE A 95 22.18 0.30 26.51
CA ILE A 95 23.07 -0.42 27.45
C ILE A 95 24.13 -1.24 26.68
N VAL A 96 23.72 -1.94 25.61
CA VAL A 96 24.65 -2.67 24.73
C VAL A 96 25.64 -1.71 24.04
N SER A 97 25.20 -0.53 23.59
CA SER A 97 26.08 0.49 23.02
C SER A 97 27.08 1.06 24.03
N LEU A 98 26.70 1.28 25.30
CA LEU A 98 27.65 1.69 26.34
C LEU A 98 28.73 0.64 26.57
N ILE A 99 28.35 -0.63 26.72
CA ILE A 99 29.30 -1.73 26.90
C ILE A 99 30.22 -1.87 25.67
N ALA A 100 29.69 -1.69 24.46
CA ALA A 100 30.50 -1.68 23.24
C ALA A 100 31.50 -0.51 23.16
N LEU A 101 31.17 0.66 23.74
CA LEU A 101 32.09 1.80 23.83
C LEU A 101 33.19 1.63 24.89
N GLN A 102 32.96 0.77 25.90
CA GLN A 102 33.94 0.42 26.93
C GLN A 102 34.92 -0.70 26.49
N PHE A 103 34.77 -1.23 25.27
CA PHE A 103 35.52 -2.41 24.83
C PHE A 103 37.02 -2.13 24.60
N SER A 104 37.85 -2.65 25.50
CA SER A 104 39.32 -2.64 25.41
C SER A 104 39.85 -4.03 25.02
N LEU A 105 40.48 -4.13 23.84
CA LEU A 105 41.20 -5.34 23.40
C LEU A 105 42.44 -5.66 24.26
N LEU A 106 43.02 -4.65 24.91
CA LEU A 106 44.28 -4.76 25.64
C LEU A 106 44.09 -5.18 27.11
N SER A 107 42.87 -5.08 27.65
CA SER A 107 42.60 -5.34 29.07
C SER A 107 41.24 -6.05 29.31
N PRO A 108 41.06 -7.29 28.80
CA PRO A 108 39.76 -7.98 28.82
C PRO A 108 39.18 -8.21 30.22
N LEU A 109 40.01 -8.37 31.26
CA LEU A 109 39.55 -8.49 32.64
C LEU A 109 39.06 -7.17 33.24
N GLN A 110 39.65 -6.04 32.83
CA GLN A 110 39.14 -4.71 33.20
C GLN A 110 37.82 -4.45 32.47
N PHE A 111 37.78 -4.68 31.15
CA PHE A 111 36.55 -4.59 30.37
C PHE A 111 35.41 -5.43 30.97
N PHE A 112 35.65 -6.67 31.39
CA PHE A 112 34.60 -7.49 32.03
C PHE A 112 34.11 -6.88 33.35
N ARG A 113 35.03 -6.40 34.21
CA ARG A 113 34.69 -5.70 35.45
C ARG A 113 33.86 -4.44 35.18
N ASP A 114 34.25 -3.65 34.20
CA ASP A 114 33.64 -2.36 33.89
C ASP A 114 32.29 -2.52 33.18
N ALA A 115 32.14 -3.54 32.33
CA ALA A 115 30.86 -3.93 31.73
C ALA A 115 29.87 -4.45 32.77
N VAL A 116 30.31 -5.31 33.71
CA VAL A 116 29.48 -5.78 34.83
C VAL A 116 29.10 -4.63 35.76
N SER A 117 30.06 -3.77 36.12
CA SER A 117 29.81 -2.55 36.90
C SER A 117 28.76 -1.67 36.22
N THR A 118 28.91 -1.41 34.92
CA THR A 118 28.00 -0.60 34.11
C THR A 118 26.60 -1.22 34.03
N LEU A 119 26.49 -2.54 33.94
CA LEU A 119 25.21 -3.27 33.89
C LEU A 119 24.45 -3.26 35.23
N PHE A 120 25.14 -3.13 36.37
CA PHE A 120 24.50 -3.00 37.69
C PHE A 120 24.42 -1.56 38.23
N ALA A 121 25.10 -0.59 37.60
CA ALA A 121 25.11 0.80 38.04
C ALA A 121 23.73 1.48 37.85
N PHE A 122 23.22 2.08 38.93
CA PHE A 122 21.95 2.82 38.92
C PHE A 122 21.91 3.97 37.90
N SER A 123 23.05 4.63 37.67
CA SER A 123 23.21 5.68 36.65
C SER A 123 22.90 5.18 35.24
N THR A 124 23.37 3.98 34.89
CA THR A 124 23.11 3.34 33.59
C THR A 124 21.63 3.01 33.41
N TRP A 125 20.98 2.47 34.44
CA TRP A 125 19.55 2.17 34.38
C TRP A 125 18.71 3.44 34.28
N PHE A 126 19.07 4.49 35.02
CA PHE A 126 18.41 5.80 34.92
C PHE A 126 18.56 6.40 33.51
N SER A 127 19.77 6.41 32.93
CA SER A 127 19.98 6.92 31.57
C SER A 127 19.30 6.06 30.50
N ALA A 128 19.28 4.73 30.66
CA ALA A 128 18.54 3.83 29.78
C ALA A 128 17.02 4.08 29.83
N ILE A 129 16.44 4.38 31.00
CA ILE A 129 15.04 4.77 31.16
C ILE A 129 14.77 6.11 30.44
N VAL A 130 15.64 7.11 30.58
CA VAL A 130 15.49 8.41 29.88
C VAL A 130 15.56 8.23 28.36
N VAL A 131 16.50 7.42 27.85
CA VAL A 131 16.60 7.09 26.42
C VAL A 131 15.40 6.28 25.91
N GLY A 132 14.88 5.34 26.73
CA GLY A 132 13.67 4.58 26.45
C GLY A 132 12.41 5.46 26.39
N PHE A 133 12.31 6.46 27.26
CA PHE A 133 11.23 7.44 27.24
C PHE A 133 11.34 8.39 26.03
N ALA A 134 12.54 8.89 25.72
CA ALA A 134 12.76 9.75 24.55
C ALA A 134 12.43 9.02 23.22
N SER A 135 12.78 7.74 23.11
CA SER A 135 12.41 6.90 21.95
C SER A 135 10.92 6.53 21.92
N PHE A 136 10.26 6.36 23.08
CA PHE A 136 8.80 6.26 23.16
C PHE A 136 8.11 7.54 22.61
N VAL A 137 8.52 8.72 23.05
CA VAL A 137 7.96 10.00 22.60
C VAL A 137 8.20 10.21 21.09
N MET A 138 9.44 10.03 20.63
CA MET A 138 9.79 10.10 19.21
C MET A 138 8.93 9.16 18.37
N SER A 139 8.81 7.89 18.77
CA SER A 139 8.02 6.93 18.01
C SER A 139 6.52 7.26 17.98
N ARG A 140 5.95 7.78 19.08
CA ARG A 140 4.54 8.21 19.10
C ARG A 140 4.26 9.34 18.10
N ILE A 141 5.15 10.33 18.03
CA ILE A 141 5.00 11.45 17.10
C ILE A 141 5.18 10.99 15.65
N LEU A 142 6.23 10.20 15.35
CA LEU A 142 6.44 9.69 13.99
C LEU A 142 5.30 8.78 13.49
N LEU A 143 4.73 7.94 14.35
CA LEU A 143 3.56 7.10 14.05
C LEU A 143 2.28 7.90 13.79
N SER A 144 2.19 9.13 14.31
CA SER A 144 1.04 10.01 14.09
C SER A 144 1.23 10.95 12.89
N MET A 145 2.48 11.33 12.57
CA MET A 145 2.78 12.33 11.54
C MET A 145 3.24 11.74 10.22
N LEU A 146 4.27 10.88 10.24
CA LEU A 146 4.89 10.38 9.01
C LEU A 146 4.28 9.07 8.53
N VAL A 147 3.92 8.15 9.43
CA VAL A 147 3.45 6.82 9.04
C VAL A 147 1.97 6.86 8.65
N LYS A 148 1.69 6.95 7.33
CA LYS A 148 0.34 6.94 6.73
C LYS A 148 0.28 5.89 5.60
N ALA A 149 -0.92 5.50 5.15
CA ALA A 149 -1.09 4.48 4.10
C ALA A 149 -0.71 4.98 2.69
N GLU A 150 -0.92 6.26 2.43
CA GLU A 150 -0.76 6.91 1.12
C GLU A 150 0.64 7.51 0.89
N GLN A 151 1.57 7.39 1.85
CA GLN A 151 2.89 8.02 1.72
C GLN A 151 3.67 7.51 0.49
N PRO A 152 4.33 8.40 -0.26
CA PRO A 152 5.33 7.99 -1.25
C PRO A 152 6.50 7.26 -0.58
N GLN A 153 7.18 6.42 -1.38
CA GLN A 153 8.30 5.57 -0.93
C GLN A 153 9.51 6.36 -0.38
N ARG A 154 9.62 7.65 -0.72
CA ARG A 154 10.50 8.63 -0.07
C ARG A 154 9.69 9.86 0.27
N LEU A 155 9.91 10.42 1.45
CA LEU A 155 9.21 11.62 1.90
C LEU A 155 9.66 12.86 1.12
N PRO A 156 8.74 13.71 0.62
CA PRO A 156 9.09 14.84 -0.24
C PRO A 156 9.67 16.00 0.59
N TRP A 157 10.82 16.51 0.16
CA TRP A 157 11.60 17.56 0.85
C TRP A 157 10.86 18.90 0.96
N LYS A 158 9.77 19.09 0.22
CA LYS A 158 8.90 20.28 0.24
C LYS A 158 7.87 20.27 1.38
N SER A 159 7.67 19.14 2.06
CA SER A 159 6.59 18.97 3.04
C SER A 159 7.02 19.35 4.47
N GLY A 160 6.22 20.20 5.13
CA GLY A 160 6.46 20.63 6.51
C GLY A 160 6.44 19.46 7.52
N ASP A 161 5.50 18.52 7.35
CA ASP A 161 5.43 17.28 8.14
C ASP A 161 6.77 16.54 8.20
N THR A 162 7.50 16.47 7.08
CA THR A 162 8.77 15.76 6.97
C THR A 162 9.90 16.46 7.72
N TRP A 163 9.96 17.80 7.66
CA TRP A 163 10.93 18.58 8.42
C TRP A 163 10.64 18.59 9.92
N LEU A 164 9.37 18.58 10.32
CA LEU A 164 8.98 18.41 11.72
C LEU A 164 9.29 16.99 12.23
N GLY A 165 9.07 15.95 11.41
CA GLY A 165 9.52 14.59 11.70
C GLY A 165 11.06 14.47 11.81
N TYR A 166 11.79 15.17 10.95
CA TYR A 166 13.26 15.30 11.06
C TYR A 166 13.68 15.97 12.37
N LEU A 167 13.04 17.08 12.76
CA LEU A 167 13.33 17.76 14.03
C LEU A 167 13.10 16.84 15.24
N VAL A 168 12.05 16.03 15.23
CA VAL A 168 11.75 15.06 16.29
C VAL A 168 12.82 13.96 16.39
N VAL A 169 13.31 13.43 15.26
CA VAL A 169 14.43 12.46 15.28
C VAL A 169 15.76 13.14 15.64
N LEU A 170 15.96 14.40 15.27
CA LEU A 170 17.13 15.19 15.68
C LEU A 170 17.17 15.39 17.19
N ILE A 171 16.05 15.75 17.82
CA ILE A 171 15.94 15.88 19.29
C ILE A 171 16.19 14.52 19.97
N TYR A 172 15.64 13.42 19.46
CA TYR A 172 15.96 12.09 20.00
C TYR A 172 17.46 11.76 19.87
N ASN A 173 18.06 12.00 18.70
CA ASN A 173 19.47 11.70 18.45
C ASN A 173 20.41 12.58 19.30
N THR A 174 20.09 13.86 19.57
CA THR A 174 20.91 14.70 20.45
C THR A 174 20.81 14.25 21.90
N ILE A 175 19.62 13.88 22.38
CA ILE A 175 19.42 13.29 23.71
C ILE A 175 20.22 11.98 23.84
N TYR A 176 20.08 11.04 22.89
CA TYR A 176 20.83 9.78 22.87
C TYR A 176 22.34 10.03 22.92
N THR A 177 22.84 10.96 22.10
CA THR A 177 24.28 11.19 21.93
C THR A 177 24.88 11.95 23.10
N GLY A 178 24.20 12.97 23.65
CA GLY A 178 24.66 13.67 24.85
C GLY A 178 24.68 12.77 26.09
N ILE A 179 23.69 11.89 26.22
CA ILE A 179 23.62 10.92 27.32
C ILE A 179 24.68 9.82 27.16
N ILE A 180 24.94 9.32 25.95
CA ILE A 180 25.97 8.27 25.75
C ILE A 180 27.39 8.83 25.93
N LEU A 181 27.69 10.05 25.42
CA LEU A 181 28.97 10.75 25.67
C LEU A 181 29.25 10.97 27.16
N LYS A 182 28.23 11.38 27.93
CA LYS A 182 28.38 11.63 29.37
C LYS A 182 28.64 10.34 30.16
N MET A 183 28.03 9.23 29.77
CA MET A 183 28.16 7.95 30.48
C MET A 183 29.32 7.06 30.00
N SER A 184 29.84 7.28 28.79
CA SER A 184 31.02 6.55 28.30
C SER A 184 32.35 7.11 28.81
N TYR A 185 32.32 8.14 29.67
CA TYR A 185 33.51 8.91 30.10
C TYR A 185 34.43 9.27 28.93
N ALA A 186 33.83 9.77 27.84
CA ALA A 186 34.59 10.12 26.64
C ALA A 186 35.75 11.08 26.99
N PRO A 187 36.96 10.89 26.41
CA PRO A 187 38.07 11.83 26.59
C PRO A 187 37.65 13.26 26.24
N GLN A 188 38.38 14.25 26.75
CA GLN A 188 38.15 15.65 26.42
C GLN A 188 38.25 15.84 24.89
N MET A 189 37.10 15.96 24.22
CA MET A 189 37.01 16.04 22.77
C MET A 189 37.35 17.45 22.30
N ASP A 190 38.33 17.58 21.41
CA ASP A 190 38.58 18.84 20.72
C ASP A 190 37.34 19.31 19.93
N SER A 191 37.27 20.61 19.67
CA SER A 191 36.19 21.23 18.90
C SER A 191 35.96 20.57 17.53
N ILE A 192 37.02 20.06 16.89
CA ILE A 192 36.97 19.35 15.60
C ILE A 192 36.25 18.00 15.75
N PHE A 193 36.56 17.22 16.79
CA PHE A 193 35.89 15.94 17.08
C PHE A 193 34.41 16.15 17.41
N LEU A 194 34.09 17.17 18.22
CA LEU A 194 32.72 17.53 18.55
C LEU A 194 31.94 17.99 17.31
N GLY A 195 32.55 18.81 16.45
CA GLY A 195 31.97 19.25 15.17
C GLY A 195 31.69 18.09 14.21
N SER A 196 32.62 17.14 14.08
CA SER A 196 32.42 15.94 13.25
C SER A 196 31.32 15.04 13.81
N LEU A 197 31.21 14.91 15.13
CA LEU A 197 30.13 14.16 15.79
C LEU A 197 28.75 14.82 15.58
N VAL A 198 28.65 16.15 15.66
CA VAL A 198 27.42 16.90 15.31
C VAL A 198 27.04 16.71 13.84
N LEU A 199 28.03 16.73 12.94
CA LEU A 199 27.83 16.44 11.52
C LEU A 199 27.34 15.00 11.28
N SER A 200 27.88 14.02 12.01
CA SER A 200 27.42 12.61 11.96
C SER A 200 25.95 12.47 12.32
N LEU A 201 25.50 13.25 13.32
CA LEU A 201 24.15 13.26 13.85
C LEU A 201 23.17 13.89 12.85
N VAL A 202 23.55 14.99 12.18
CA VAL A 202 22.77 15.59 11.08
C VAL A 202 22.67 14.66 9.85
N ILE A 203 23.75 13.98 9.48
CA ILE A 203 23.72 13.04 8.35
C ILE A 203 22.86 11.81 8.71
N SER A 204 22.97 11.30 9.95
CA SER A 204 22.20 10.16 10.47
C SER A 204 20.68 10.43 10.52
N THR A 205 20.25 11.64 10.93
CA THR A 205 18.84 12.03 10.94
C THR A 205 18.27 12.16 9.54
N LEU A 206 18.99 12.82 8.61
CA LEU A 206 18.62 12.91 7.20
C LEU A 206 18.44 11.50 6.59
N PHE A 207 19.39 10.60 6.83
CA PHE A 207 19.32 9.20 6.36
C PHE A 207 18.11 8.46 6.94
N SER A 208 17.82 8.66 8.22
CA SER A 208 16.72 8.01 8.95
C SER A 208 15.33 8.46 8.51
N ILE A 209 15.20 9.67 7.93
CA ILE A 209 13.94 10.20 7.39
C ILE A 209 13.82 9.98 5.88
N PHE A 210 14.78 10.43 5.08
CA PHE A 210 14.60 10.51 3.62
C PHE A 210 14.87 9.19 2.87
N ARG A 211 15.50 8.20 3.52
CA ARG A 211 15.82 6.89 2.90
C ARG A 211 15.02 5.72 3.46
N ASN A 212 14.33 5.90 4.59
CA ASN A 212 13.40 4.91 5.11
C ASN A 212 12.02 5.04 4.45
N ASP A 213 11.33 3.92 4.29
CA ASP A 213 9.98 3.85 3.73
C ASP A 213 8.95 3.91 4.88
N PHE A 214 8.16 4.99 4.92
CA PHE A 214 7.14 5.25 5.96
C PHE A 214 5.75 4.75 5.57
N GLN A 215 5.58 4.12 4.40
CA GLN A 215 4.27 3.62 3.95
C GLN A 215 3.79 2.46 4.83
N MET A 216 2.55 2.53 5.32
CA MET A 216 1.90 1.40 5.97
C MET A 216 1.64 0.27 4.95
N SER A 217 2.34 -0.85 5.12
CA SER A 217 2.30 -2.01 4.21
C SER A 217 2.27 -3.33 4.98
N PHE A 218 1.59 -4.34 4.44
CA PHE A 218 1.51 -5.68 5.03
C PHE A 218 2.82 -6.47 4.82
N SER A 219 3.34 -7.08 5.88
CA SER A 219 4.52 -7.96 5.80
C SER A 219 4.13 -9.35 5.27
N GLY A 220 4.37 -9.58 3.98
CA GLY A 220 3.81 -10.69 3.17
C GLY A 220 4.18 -12.13 3.52
N SER A 221 4.76 -12.41 4.70
CA SER A 221 4.99 -13.79 5.17
C SER A 221 5.01 -13.95 6.70
N VAL A 222 5.34 -12.91 7.47
CA VAL A 222 5.58 -13.04 8.93
C VAL A 222 4.34 -12.70 9.78
N ALA A 223 3.29 -12.11 9.20
CA ALA A 223 2.17 -11.50 9.93
C ALA A 223 1.24 -12.46 10.74
N GLN A 224 1.44 -13.78 10.64
CA GLN A 224 0.75 -14.78 11.46
C GLN A 224 1.52 -15.17 12.73
N LEU A 225 2.84 -14.93 12.78
CA LEU A 225 3.70 -15.35 13.89
C LEU A 225 3.65 -14.35 15.05
N GLY A 226 3.75 -14.86 16.28
CA GLY A 226 3.50 -14.08 17.51
C GLY A 226 4.48 -12.94 17.78
N VAL A 227 4.19 -12.13 18.81
CA VAL A 227 5.03 -10.99 19.22
C VAL A 227 6.45 -11.45 19.60
N SER A 228 6.56 -12.59 20.29
CA SER A 228 7.85 -13.23 20.64
C SER A 228 8.68 -13.56 19.40
N HIS A 229 8.09 -14.25 18.41
CA HIS A 229 8.77 -14.53 17.14
C HIS A 229 9.11 -13.25 16.37
N SER A 230 8.21 -12.27 16.37
CA SER A 230 8.45 -10.96 15.73
C SER A 230 9.70 -10.28 16.32
N ILE A 231 9.83 -10.24 17.64
CA ILE A 231 11.01 -9.74 18.37
C ILE A 231 12.25 -10.61 18.06
N SER A 232 12.13 -11.94 18.05
CA SER A 232 13.23 -12.84 17.68
C SER A 232 13.76 -12.55 16.27
N THR A 233 12.89 -12.20 15.30
CA THR A 233 13.31 -11.79 13.95
C THR A 233 13.95 -10.41 13.87
N LEU A 234 13.98 -9.62 14.95
CA LEU A 234 14.79 -8.39 15.01
C LEU A 234 16.27 -8.73 15.22
N PHE A 235 16.55 -9.73 16.07
CA PHE A 235 17.89 -10.11 16.53
C PHE A 235 18.54 -11.25 15.73
N TYR A 236 17.79 -11.94 14.87
CA TYR A 236 18.35 -12.98 13.99
C TYR A 236 19.44 -12.42 13.06
N PHE A 237 20.66 -12.94 13.17
CA PHE A 237 21.79 -12.53 12.34
C PHE A 237 21.73 -13.19 10.96
N GLY A 238 21.43 -12.39 9.94
CA GLY A 238 21.40 -12.81 8.53
C GLY A 238 21.69 -11.64 7.59
N ARG A 239 21.97 -11.93 6.32
CA ARG A 239 22.33 -10.93 5.29
C ARG A 239 21.28 -9.81 5.16
N ASP A 240 20.01 -10.16 5.31
CA ASP A 240 18.85 -9.26 5.22
C ASP A 240 18.21 -8.96 6.58
N SER A 241 18.92 -9.23 7.67
CA SER A 241 18.50 -8.87 9.03
C SER A 241 18.43 -7.37 9.26
N LEU A 242 17.62 -6.95 10.23
CA LEU A 242 17.51 -5.54 10.59
C LEU A 242 18.86 -5.00 11.09
N ILE A 243 19.56 -5.76 11.95
CA ILE A 243 20.91 -5.44 12.47
C ILE A 243 21.91 -5.24 11.31
N ALA A 244 22.04 -6.22 10.41
CA ALA A 244 22.97 -6.09 9.28
C ALA A 244 22.59 -4.92 8.36
N SER A 245 21.29 -4.64 8.19
CA SER A 245 20.84 -3.45 7.46
C SER A 245 21.16 -2.14 8.19
N ALA A 246 21.07 -2.08 9.52
CA ALA A 246 21.38 -0.89 10.30
C ALA A 246 22.89 -0.61 10.28
N PHE A 247 23.70 -1.64 10.50
CA PHE A 247 25.16 -1.57 10.43
C PHE A 247 25.65 -1.12 9.04
N ARG A 248 25.13 -1.69 7.94
CA ARG A 248 25.49 -1.26 6.57
C ARG A 248 25.20 0.20 6.29
N GLU A 249 24.15 0.78 6.89
CA GLU A 249 23.87 2.21 6.73
C GLU A 249 24.68 3.09 7.69
N ALA A 250 24.93 2.64 8.93
CA ALA A 250 25.77 3.34 9.88
C ALA A 250 27.22 3.50 9.35
N VAL A 251 27.80 2.44 8.77
CA VAL A 251 29.11 2.51 8.09
C VAL A 251 29.10 3.55 6.96
N ARG A 252 28.03 3.65 6.16
CA ARG A 252 27.93 4.66 5.10
C ARG A 252 27.82 6.08 5.67
N VAL A 253 27.01 6.29 6.71
CA VAL A 253 26.89 7.59 7.37
C VAL A 253 28.22 8.03 7.98
N VAL A 254 28.96 7.11 8.63
CA VAL A 254 30.32 7.38 9.13
C VAL A 254 31.27 7.73 7.99
N LEU A 255 31.32 6.95 6.90
CA LEU A 255 32.19 7.25 5.75
C LEU A 255 31.88 8.61 5.09
N ILE A 256 30.60 8.95 4.95
CA ILE A 256 30.16 10.26 4.44
C ILE A 256 30.59 11.37 5.43
N THR A 257 30.41 11.14 6.74
CA THR A 257 30.82 12.08 7.80
C THR A 257 32.32 12.32 7.77
N ILE A 258 33.15 11.27 7.66
CA ILE A 258 34.61 11.37 7.55
C ILE A 258 34.96 12.22 6.34
N PHE A 259 34.43 11.88 5.16
CA PHE A 259 34.70 12.62 3.93
C PHE A 259 34.31 14.11 4.06
N SER A 260 33.10 14.42 4.53
CA SER A 260 32.66 15.82 4.71
C SER A 260 33.45 16.55 5.79
N SER A 261 33.85 15.88 6.87
CA SER A 261 34.69 16.46 7.92
C SER A 261 36.09 16.79 7.40
N CYS A 262 36.67 15.94 6.55
CA CYS A 262 37.96 16.19 5.91
C CYS A 262 37.87 17.35 4.90
N VAL A 263 36.80 17.43 4.11
CA VAL A 263 36.59 18.55 3.17
C VAL A 263 36.46 19.88 3.93
N ILE A 264 35.58 19.94 4.94
CA ILE A 264 35.38 21.15 5.76
C ILE A 264 36.66 21.48 6.55
N GLY A 265 37.35 20.48 7.08
CA GLY A 265 38.63 20.62 7.79
C GLY A 265 39.74 21.21 6.92
N CYS A 266 39.89 20.73 5.68
CA CYS A 266 40.88 21.26 4.75
C CYS A 266 40.67 22.75 4.43
N PHE A 267 39.42 23.23 4.38
CA PHE A 267 39.12 24.65 4.17
C PHE A 267 39.27 25.53 5.43
N THR A 268 39.22 24.96 6.63
CA THR A 268 39.18 25.72 7.90
C THR A 268 40.49 25.67 8.69
N HIS A 269 41.18 24.53 8.67
CA HIS A 269 42.41 24.28 9.43
C HIS A 269 43.55 23.70 8.56
N GLY A 270 43.31 23.49 7.27
CA GLY A 270 44.30 23.00 6.31
C GLY A 270 44.50 21.48 6.31
N LEU A 271 45.56 21.04 5.61
CA LEU A 271 45.87 19.62 5.35
C LEU A 271 46.18 18.80 6.61
N SER A 272 46.49 19.43 7.74
CA SER A 272 46.63 18.80 9.05
C SER A 272 45.41 17.96 9.43
N THR A 273 44.22 18.37 9.00
CA THR A 273 42.96 17.66 9.24
C THR A 273 42.86 16.31 8.55
N LEU A 274 43.74 15.98 7.59
CA LEU A 274 43.81 14.64 7.00
C LEU A 274 44.32 13.57 7.99
N LEU A 275 45.01 13.97 9.07
CA LEU A 275 45.39 13.06 10.15
C LEU A 275 44.16 12.43 10.83
N PHE A 276 43.00 13.10 10.78
CA PHE A 276 41.71 12.61 11.29
C PHE A 276 41.32 11.24 10.73
N LEU A 277 41.70 10.89 9.49
CA LEU A 277 41.40 9.57 8.91
C LEU A 277 41.99 8.42 9.75
N PHE A 278 43.12 8.63 10.43
CA PHE A 278 43.84 7.60 11.17
C PHE A 278 43.35 7.39 12.62
N HIS A 279 42.43 8.24 13.13
CA HIS A 279 41.87 8.11 14.48
C HIS A 279 40.78 7.03 14.56
N ILE A 280 41.17 5.76 14.39
CA ILE A 280 40.28 4.57 14.38
C ILE A 280 39.30 4.57 15.56
N SER A 281 39.76 4.91 16.78
CA SER A 281 38.93 4.92 17.99
C SER A 281 37.75 5.90 17.89
N PHE A 282 37.93 7.07 17.26
CA PHE A 282 36.84 8.03 17.04
C PHE A 282 35.84 7.51 15.99
N HIS A 283 36.33 6.87 14.94
CA HIS A 283 35.47 6.29 13.90
C HIS A 283 34.63 5.12 14.42
N LEU A 284 35.18 4.30 15.33
CA LEU A 284 34.45 3.28 16.08
C LEU A 284 33.40 3.89 17.03
N TYR A 285 33.75 4.97 17.74
CA TYR A 285 32.83 5.71 18.61
C TYR A 285 31.62 6.21 17.82
N CYS A 286 31.85 6.93 16.72
CA CYS A 286 30.80 7.41 15.82
C CYS A 286 29.98 6.27 15.21
N LEU A 287 30.61 5.14 14.85
CA LEU A 287 29.90 3.98 14.32
C LEU A 287 28.89 3.39 15.31
N ILE A 288 29.25 3.26 16.58
CA ILE A 288 28.35 2.73 17.63
C ILE A 288 27.20 3.70 17.91
N VAL A 289 27.48 5.01 18.00
CA VAL A 289 26.46 6.05 18.21
C VAL A 289 25.47 6.09 17.03
N VAL A 290 25.96 6.20 15.80
CA VAL A 290 25.13 6.26 14.59
C VAL A 290 24.36 4.95 14.38
N PHE A 291 24.95 3.80 14.72
CA PHE A 291 24.23 2.52 14.70
C PHE A 291 23.00 2.54 15.62
N GLY A 292 23.13 2.98 16.88
CA GLY A 292 22.01 3.07 17.81
C GLY A 292 20.87 3.98 17.32
N GLN A 293 21.22 5.13 16.75
CA GLN A 293 20.27 6.08 16.15
C GLN A 293 19.49 5.46 14.97
N ILE A 294 20.19 4.86 14.00
CA ILE A 294 19.58 4.24 12.81
C ILE A 294 18.81 2.97 13.18
N PHE A 295 19.27 2.23 14.18
CA PHE A 295 18.59 1.03 14.69
C PHE A 295 17.22 1.38 15.28
N ALA A 296 17.12 2.44 16.10
CA ALA A 296 15.86 2.90 16.70
C ALA A 296 14.76 3.18 15.65
N THR A 297 15.09 3.94 14.59
CA THR A 297 14.13 4.29 13.54
C THR A 297 13.76 3.08 12.66
N LYS A 298 14.69 2.17 12.40
CA LYS A 298 14.40 0.91 11.68
C LYS A 298 13.54 -0.06 12.50
N VAL A 299 13.80 -0.20 13.80
CA VAL A 299 13.00 -1.05 14.72
C VAL A 299 11.56 -0.57 14.78
N LEU A 300 11.36 0.76 14.88
CA LEU A 300 10.03 1.38 14.82
C LEU A 300 9.25 0.97 13.57
N LEU A 301 9.85 1.14 12.39
CA LEU A 301 9.18 0.86 11.12
C LEU A 301 8.91 -0.63 10.91
N LYS A 302 9.82 -1.52 11.33
CA LYS A 302 9.58 -2.98 11.27
C LYS A 302 8.47 -3.42 12.24
N LEU A 303 8.48 -2.94 13.49
CA LEU A 303 7.44 -3.27 14.47
C LEU A 303 6.08 -2.71 14.09
N ASN A 304 6.00 -1.53 13.47
CA ASN A 304 4.75 -1.01 12.90
C ASN A 304 4.15 -1.97 11.85
N ARG A 305 4.97 -2.43 10.89
CA ARG A 305 4.56 -3.37 9.83
C ARG A 305 4.21 -4.78 10.34
N GLN A 306 4.64 -5.16 11.55
CA GLN A 306 4.32 -6.45 12.17
C GLN A 306 3.12 -6.37 13.14
N LEU A 307 3.00 -5.30 13.94
CA LEU A 307 2.03 -5.20 15.03
C LEU A 307 0.85 -4.28 14.74
N VAL A 308 1.04 -3.15 14.04
CA VAL A 308 -0.07 -2.29 13.60
C VAL A 308 -0.74 -2.91 12.38
N MET A 309 0.05 -3.31 11.38
CA MET A 309 -0.43 -3.97 10.15
C MET A 309 -0.71 -5.48 10.31
N LYS A 310 -0.97 -5.98 11.53
CA LYS A 310 -1.46 -7.36 11.71
C LYS A 310 -2.87 -7.48 11.07
N PRO A 311 -3.11 -8.42 10.13
CA PRO A 311 -4.40 -8.55 9.45
C PRO A 311 -5.62 -8.57 10.39
N MET A 312 -6.74 -8.05 9.89
CA MET A 312 -8.05 -8.09 10.53
C MET A 312 -9.00 -8.92 9.65
N THR A 313 -10.07 -9.46 10.24
CA THR A 313 -11.12 -10.20 9.53
C THR A 313 -12.46 -9.50 9.78
N PHE A 314 -13.16 -9.12 8.71
CA PHE A 314 -14.47 -8.48 8.77
C PHE A 314 -15.57 -9.49 8.45
N LEU A 315 -16.65 -9.52 9.23
CA LEU A 315 -17.76 -10.44 8.99
C LEU A 315 -18.45 -10.11 7.66
N LEU A 316 -19.01 -11.10 6.96
CA LEU A 316 -19.92 -10.81 5.85
C LEU A 316 -21.32 -10.52 6.40
N PRO A 317 -22.16 -9.74 5.68
CA PRO A 317 -23.58 -9.64 6.03
C PRO A 317 -24.22 -11.04 5.99
N PRO A 318 -24.96 -11.46 7.02
CA PRO A 318 -25.68 -12.73 6.99
C PRO A 318 -26.75 -12.71 5.89
N PRO A 319 -27.18 -13.88 5.36
CA PRO A 319 -28.19 -13.92 4.31
C PRO A 319 -29.53 -13.29 4.74
N PHE A 320 -29.91 -13.43 6.01
CA PHE A 320 -31.17 -12.92 6.57
C PHE A 320 -31.04 -11.50 7.14
N VAL A 321 -32.13 -10.73 7.07
CA VAL A 321 -32.20 -9.38 7.65
C VAL A 321 -32.16 -9.44 9.18
N VAL A 322 -31.19 -8.76 9.78
CA VAL A 322 -31.10 -8.56 11.25
C VAL A 322 -31.70 -7.20 11.60
N HIS A 323 -32.85 -7.18 12.28
CA HIS A 323 -33.58 -5.94 12.59
C HIS A 323 -32.89 -5.07 13.66
N THR A 324 -32.12 -5.67 14.58
CA THR A 324 -31.39 -4.98 15.65
C THR A 324 -29.92 -5.44 15.69
N PRO A 325 -29.09 -5.06 14.70
CA PRO A 325 -27.71 -5.54 14.61
C PRO A 325 -26.85 -4.98 15.75
N THR A 326 -26.10 -5.86 16.40
CA THR A 326 -25.07 -5.46 17.37
C THR A 326 -23.98 -4.60 16.71
N PRO A 327 -23.25 -3.74 17.47
CA PRO A 327 -22.17 -2.93 16.91
C PRO A 327 -21.01 -3.76 16.30
N GLU A 328 -20.97 -5.06 16.55
CA GLU A 328 -20.02 -6.00 15.96
C GLU A 328 -20.54 -6.49 14.60
N GLN A 329 -21.82 -6.89 14.53
CA GLN A 329 -22.52 -7.26 13.29
C GLN A 329 -22.62 -6.10 12.29
N THR A 330 -22.54 -4.83 12.71
CA THR A 330 -22.49 -3.69 11.78
C THR A 330 -21.15 -3.54 11.04
N ARG A 331 -20.05 -4.17 11.52
CA ARG A 331 -18.69 -4.07 10.97
C ARG A 331 -18.49 -5.03 9.78
N THR A 332 -19.47 -5.08 8.86
CA THR A 332 -19.42 -6.01 7.73
C THR A 332 -18.41 -5.59 6.68
N LEU A 333 -17.77 -6.56 6.00
CA LEU A 333 -16.77 -6.30 4.96
C LEU A 333 -17.29 -5.32 3.88
N THR A 334 -18.55 -5.47 3.44
CA THR A 334 -19.19 -4.56 2.48
C THR A 334 -19.17 -3.10 2.96
N ASN A 335 -19.53 -2.86 4.22
CA ASN A 335 -19.56 -1.51 4.81
C ASN A 335 -18.16 -0.90 5.00
N VAL A 336 -17.11 -1.72 4.92
CA VAL A 336 -15.71 -1.31 5.10
C VAL A 336 -15.01 -1.11 3.74
N LEU A 337 -15.34 -1.90 2.72
CA LEU A 337 -14.82 -1.75 1.35
C LEU A 337 -15.17 -0.37 0.76
N ASP A 338 -16.38 0.12 0.99
CA ASP A 338 -16.85 1.43 0.50
C ASP A 338 -16.35 2.62 1.36
N SER A 339 -15.60 2.38 2.43
CA SER A 339 -15.15 3.44 3.34
C SER A 339 -14.21 4.46 2.67
N GLN A 340 -14.25 5.71 3.14
CA GLN A 340 -13.37 6.78 2.63
C GLN A 340 -11.99 6.80 3.29
N ASP A 341 -11.80 6.14 4.45
CA ASP A 341 -10.51 6.10 5.13
C ASP A 341 -9.58 5.08 4.47
N SER A 342 -8.47 5.56 3.94
CA SER A 342 -7.54 4.82 3.09
C SER A 342 -6.87 3.66 3.84
N LEU A 343 -6.60 3.82 5.13
CA LEU A 343 -6.07 2.72 5.95
C LEU A 343 -7.13 1.66 6.20
N LEU A 344 -8.36 2.06 6.52
CA LEU A 344 -9.48 1.13 6.71
C LEU A 344 -9.79 0.31 5.44
N LYS A 345 -9.81 0.97 4.27
CA LYS A 345 -9.94 0.34 2.95
C LYS A 345 -8.82 -0.67 2.68
N LEU A 346 -7.56 -0.32 2.99
CA LEU A 346 -6.40 -1.19 2.82
C LEU A 346 -6.50 -2.50 3.64
N PHE A 347 -7.07 -2.44 4.85
CA PHE A 347 -7.39 -3.64 5.62
C PHE A 347 -8.52 -4.47 4.97
N ALA A 348 -9.59 -3.82 4.49
CA ALA A 348 -10.71 -4.52 3.85
C ALA A 348 -10.31 -5.25 2.57
N PHE A 349 -9.55 -4.61 1.66
CA PHE A 349 -9.08 -5.25 0.43
C PHE A 349 -8.09 -6.40 0.68
N THR A 350 -7.33 -6.33 1.78
CA THR A 350 -6.41 -7.41 2.16
C THR A 350 -7.14 -8.63 2.74
N ASP A 351 -8.21 -8.41 3.52
CA ASP A 351 -9.08 -9.49 3.97
C ASP A 351 -9.95 -10.05 2.83
N LEU A 352 -10.43 -9.21 1.91
CA LEU A 352 -11.14 -9.63 0.70
C LEU A 352 -10.29 -10.59 -0.15
N ARG A 353 -9.02 -10.24 -0.40
CA ARG A 353 -8.10 -11.15 -1.11
C ARG A 353 -7.87 -12.45 -0.33
N ARG A 354 -7.79 -12.37 1.02
CA ARG A 354 -7.65 -13.55 1.86
C ARG A 354 -8.85 -14.48 1.75
N ILE A 355 -10.08 -13.96 1.71
CA ILE A 355 -11.28 -14.76 1.45
C ILE A 355 -11.14 -15.47 0.10
N ALA A 356 -10.94 -14.70 -0.97
CA ALA A 356 -10.88 -15.22 -2.33
C ALA A 356 -9.84 -16.35 -2.47
N TRP A 357 -8.67 -16.23 -1.86
CA TRP A 357 -7.57 -17.20 -1.99
C TRP A 357 -7.56 -18.35 -0.99
N THR A 358 -8.14 -18.21 0.22
CA THR A 358 -7.85 -19.15 1.32
C THR A 358 -9.04 -19.55 2.21
N ASP A 359 -10.20 -18.90 2.11
CA ASP A 359 -11.31 -19.08 3.06
C ASP A 359 -12.60 -19.51 2.35
N GLN A 360 -12.67 -20.80 1.98
CA GLN A 360 -13.81 -21.41 1.30
C GLN A 360 -15.14 -21.16 2.03
N ALA A 361 -15.17 -21.20 3.36
CA ALA A 361 -16.38 -20.95 4.13
C ALA A 361 -16.91 -19.52 3.88
N ARG A 362 -16.04 -18.51 3.94
CA ARG A 362 -16.40 -17.11 3.65
C ARG A 362 -16.65 -16.87 2.15
N ARG A 363 -16.07 -17.66 1.22
CA ARG A 363 -16.45 -17.59 -0.21
C ARG A 363 -17.89 -18.02 -0.44
N LEU A 364 -18.34 -19.10 0.20
CA LEU A 364 -19.73 -19.55 0.13
C LEU A 364 -20.72 -18.50 0.69
N GLU A 365 -20.31 -17.71 1.68
CA GLU A 365 -21.08 -16.53 2.17
C GLU A 365 -21.11 -15.37 1.15
N VAL A 366 -20.06 -15.16 0.35
CA VAL A 366 -20.05 -14.16 -0.74
C VAL A 366 -21.01 -14.56 -1.87
N PHE A 367 -21.04 -15.84 -2.25
CA PHE A 367 -21.95 -16.36 -3.28
C PHE A 367 -23.40 -16.54 -2.79
N SER A 368 -23.68 -16.32 -1.49
CA SER A 368 -25.01 -16.54 -0.92
C SER A 368 -26.07 -15.52 -1.35
N LEU A 369 -27.32 -15.97 -1.42
CA LEU A 369 -28.47 -15.13 -1.76
C LEU A 369 -29.16 -14.61 -0.49
N SER A 370 -29.46 -13.32 -0.46
CA SER A 370 -30.16 -12.67 0.67
C SER A 370 -31.63 -13.08 0.77
N GLN A 371 -32.14 -13.15 2.00
CA GLN A 371 -33.49 -13.59 2.35
C GLN A 371 -34.23 -12.53 3.20
N PRO A 372 -35.49 -12.20 2.89
CA PRO A 372 -36.22 -12.58 1.68
C PRO A 372 -35.69 -11.84 0.42
N GLY A 373 -35.94 -12.41 -0.76
CA GLY A 373 -35.71 -11.75 -2.07
C GLY A 373 -34.76 -12.48 -3.04
N GLY A 374 -33.89 -13.37 -2.56
CA GLY A 374 -33.02 -14.18 -3.42
C GLY A 374 -31.91 -13.40 -4.15
N HIS A 375 -31.55 -12.20 -3.67
CA HIS A 375 -30.57 -11.34 -4.37
C HIS A 375 -29.13 -11.56 -3.86
N PRO A 376 -28.12 -11.63 -4.75
CA PRO A 376 -26.71 -11.83 -4.38
C PRO A 376 -26.03 -10.54 -3.89
N ARG A 377 -26.53 -9.97 -2.78
CA ARG A 377 -26.07 -8.65 -2.28
C ARG A 377 -24.58 -8.63 -1.91
N ASN A 378 -24.07 -9.70 -1.30
CA ASN A 378 -22.67 -9.78 -0.87
C ASN A 378 -21.72 -9.73 -2.08
N TRP A 379 -21.93 -10.60 -3.07
CA TRP A 379 -21.21 -10.57 -4.34
C TRP A 379 -21.40 -9.24 -5.09
N SER A 380 -22.63 -8.75 -5.26
CA SER A 380 -22.90 -7.54 -6.04
C SER A 380 -22.17 -6.31 -5.48
N ASN A 381 -22.11 -6.16 -4.16
CA ASN A 381 -21.37 -5.07 -3.52
C ASN A 381 -19.86 -5.26 -3.75
N ILE A 382 -19.31 -6.45 -3.48
CA ILE A 382 -17.87 -6.74 -3.69
C ILE A 382 -17.45 -6.49 -5.15
N CYS A 383 -18.24 -7.00 -6.11
CA CYS A 383 -18.01 -6.86 -7.54
C CYS A 383 -18.00 -5.39 -7.97
N THR A 384 -19.02 -4.62 -7.58
CA THR A 384 -19.12 -3.19 -7.93
C THR A 384 -18.04 -2.34 -7.27
N THR A 385 -17.73 -2.50 -5.98
CA THR A 385 -16.64 -1.74 -5.34
C THR A 385 -15.28 -2.05 -5.96
N CYS A 386 -15.01 -3.30 -6.35
CA CYS A 386 -13.80 -3.66 -7.08
C CYS A 386 -13.75 -3.02 -8.48
N ILE A 387 -14.81 -3.14 -9.29
CA ILE A 387 -14.87 -2.55 -10.64
C ILE A 387 -14.71 -1.02 -10.59
N ASN A 388 -15.35 -0.34 -9.62
CA ASN A 388 -15.24 1.10 -9.43
C ASN A 388 -13.81 1.59 -9.15
N ILE A 389 -12.95 0.72 -8.58
CA ILE A 389 -11.52 1.01 -8.38
C ILE A 389 -10.74 0.84 -9.69
N LEU A 390 -11.05 -0.21 -10.48
CA LEU A 390 -10.36 -0.47 -11.74
C LEU A 390 -10.70 0.58 -12.81
N GLU A 391 -11.96 1.01 -12.90
CA GLU A 391 -12.36 2.11 -13.81
C GLU A 391 -11.78 3.46 -13.37
N ARG A 392 -11.60 3.72 -12.06
CA ARG A 392 -10.87 4.90 -11.59
C ARG A 392 -9.41 4.87 -12.04
N VAL A 393 -8.70 3.79 -11.73
CA VAL A 393 -7.31 3.58 -12.13
C VAL A 393 -7.13 3.66 -13.64
N ARG A 394 -8.08 3.11 -14.41
CA ARG A 394 -8.15 3.26 -15.86
C ARG A 394 -8.27 4.73 -16.28
N SER A 395 -9.18 5.50 -15.68
CA SER A 395 -9.37 6.92 -15.99
C SER A 395 -8.13 7.78 -15.66
N GLU A 396 -7.37 7.40 -14.63
CA GLU A 396 -6.09 8.04 -14.28
C GLU A 396 -5.01 7.73 -15.34
N ILE A 397 -4.93 6.49 -15.82
CA ILE A 397 -4.02 6.07 -16.90
C ILE A 397 -4.39 6.75 -18.23
N GLU A 398 -5.67 6.81 -18.58
CA GLU A 398 -6.16 7.49 -19.79
C GLU A 398 -5.94 9.01 -19.69
N GLY A 399 -6.17 9.61 -18.53
CA GLY A 399 -5.93 11.03 -18.23
C GLY A 399 -4.44 11.41 -18.13
N ALA A 400 -3.55 10.46 -17.86
CA ALA A 400 -2.11 10.64 -18.02
C ALA A 400 -1.67 10.46 -19.48
N SER A 401 -2.28 9.50 -20.19
CA SER A 401 -2.02 9.25 -21.61
C SER A 401 -2.34 10.48 -22.48
N SER A 402 -3.42 11.21 -22.19
CA SER A 402 -3.73 12.47 -22.89
C SER A 402 -2.72 13.59 -22.60
N ARG A 403 -2.16 13.67 -21.39
CA ARG A 403 -1.06 14.61 -21.08
C ARG A 403 0.22 14.30 -21.85
N LEU A 404 0.49 13.02 -22.17
CA LEU A 404 1.62 12.64 -23.02
C LEU A 404 1.43 13.07 -24.49
N PHE A 405 0.19 13.28 -24.93
CA PHE A 405 -0.14 13.76 -26.28
C PHE A 405 0.00 15.29 -26.42
N GLY A 406 -0.15 16.05 -25.34
CA GLY A 406 -0.12 17.52 -25.31
C GLY A 406 1.19 18.13 -24.77
N GLY A 407 2.34 17.48 -24.98
CA GLY A 407 3.64 18.04 -24.58
C GLY A 407 4.02 19.26 -25.44
N PRO A 408 4.79 20.24 -24.90
CA PRO A 408 5.10 21.46 -25.63
C PRO A 408 6.03 21.19 -26.83
N SER A 409 5.48 21.34 -28.03
CA SER A 409 6.24 21.50 -29.27
C SER A 409 7.01 22.81 -29.22
N ILE A 410 8.35 22.73 -29.25
CA ILE A 410 9.21 23.90 -29.50
C ILE A 410 9.29 24.06 -31.02
N ASP A 411 9.02 25.29 -31.49
CA ASP A 411 8.90 25.75 -32.87
C ASP A 411 7.83 25.03 -33.72
N GLY A 412 6.94 25.71 -34.47
CA GLY A 412 6.79 27.16 -34.69
C GLY A 412 6.42 27.42 -36.16
N SER A 413 5.16 27.81 -36.44
CA SER A 413 4.54 27.95 -37.79
C SER A 413 4.53 26.65 -38.65
N THR A 414 3.51 26.34 -39.46
CA THR A 414 2.47 27.19 -40.08
C THR A 414 1.07 26.55 -39.89
N GLY A 415 0.00 27.22 -40.34
CA GLY A 415 -1.39 26.80 -40.09
C GLY A 415 -1.99 25.74 -41.04
N ASP A 416 -3.32 25.73 -41.04
CA ASP A 416 -4.28 24.90 -41.80
C ASP A 416 -4.61 23.46 -41.33
N VAL A 417 -5.79 23.37 -40.69
CA VAL A 417 -6.96 22.56 -41.12
C VAL A 417 -6.79 21.05 -41.38
N LEU A 418 -7.45 20.27 -40.51
CA LEU A 418 -8.04 18.93 -40.74
C LEU A 418 -7.17 17.86 -41.43
N GLY A 419 -6.53 17.03 -40.62
CA GLY A 419 -6.06 15.71 -41.03
C GLY A 419 -6.30 14.67 -39.94
N GLU A 420 -6.96 13.55 -40.26
CA GLU A 420 -6.81 12.34 -39.46
C GLU A 420 -5.40 11.79 -39.68
N GLU A 421 -4.61 11.59 -38.62
CA GLU A 421 -3.34 10.85 -38.74
C GLU A 421 -3.64 9.36 -38.97
N GLN A 422 -3.97 9.03 -40.21
CA GLN A 422 -4.10 7.67 -40.69
C GLN A 422 -2.71 7.02 -40.63
N MET A 423 -2.53 6.16 -39.63
CA MET A 423 -1.28 5.43 -39.35
C MET A 423 -0.67 4.87 -40.64
N GLU A 424 0.43 5.48 -41.10
CA GLU A 424 0.96 5.24 -42.45
C GLU A 424 1.26 3.75 -42.67
N VAL A 425 0.45 3.12 -43.53
CA VAL A 425 0.55 1.68 -43.78
C VAL A 425 1.72 1.45 -44.72
N ASP A 426 2.85 1.08 -44.11
CA ASP A 426 4.09 0.70 -44.76
C ASP A 426 3.85 0.02 -46.12
N ARG A 427 4.37 0.65 -47.17
CA ARG A 427 4.04 0.37 -48.57
C ARG A 427 4.41 -1.07 -48.97
N GLU A 428 5.40 -1.64 -48.31
CA GLU A 428 5.80 -3.05 -48.48
C GLU A 428 4.75 -4.02 -47.91
N MET A 429 4.11 -3.67 -46.78
CA MET A 429 3.02 -4.47 -46.22
C MET A 429 1.81 -4.54 -47.16
N LEU A 430 1.56 -3.51 -47.98
CA LEU A 430 0.48 -3.51 -48.97
C LEU A 430 0.72 -4.50 -50.12
N MET A 431 1.98 -4.90 -50.37
CA MET A 431 2.35 -5.89 -51.39
C MET A 431 2.32 -7.34 -50.87
N MET A 432 2.32 -7.57 -49.55
CA MET A 432 2.34 -8.92 -48.98
C MET A 432 0.99 -9.65 -49.05
N PRO A 433 0.96 -10.98 -49.34
CA PRO A 433 -0.26 -11.80 -49.32
C PRO A 433 -1.09 -11.66 -48.03
N GLN A 434 -2.42 -11.69 -48.15
CA GLN A 434 -3.32 -11.47 -46.99
C GLN A 434 -3.09 -12.42 -45.82
N LYS A 435 -2.63 -13.66 -46.07
CA LYS A 435 -2.30 -14.64 -45.02
C LYS A 435 -1.08 -14.19 -44.20
N SER A 436 0.04 -13.86 -44.85
CA SER A 436 1.24 -13.38 -44.16
C SER A 436 1.02 -12.02 -43.52
N ARG A 437 0.26 -11.11 -44.15
CA ARG A 437 -0.08 -9.79 -43.58
C ARG A 437 -0.84 -9.89 -42.25
N LYS A 438 -1.81 -10.82 -42.14
CA LYS A 438 -2.53 -11.13 -40.89
C LYS A 438 -1.62 -11.78 -39.84
N GLN A 439 -0.75 -12.70 -40.28
CA GLN A 439 0.22 -13.36 -39.42
C GLN A 439 1.23 -12.35 -38.84
N LEU A 440 1.71 -11.41 -39.66
CA LEU A 440 2.60 -10.33 -39.25
C LEU A 440 1.91 -9.35 -38.28
N TYR A 441 0.63 -9.05 -38.44
CA TYR A 441 -0.11 -8.25 -37.45
C TYR A 441 -0.15 -8.95 -36.08
N SER A 442 -0.43 -10.26 -36.05
CA SER A 442 -0.46 -11.04 -34.81
C SER A 442 0.93 -11.17 -34.16
N SER A 443 2.00 -11.31 -34.95
CA SER A 443 3.36 -11.44 -34.44
C SER A 443 3.98 -10.08 -34.09
N ALA A 444 3.72 -9.01 -34.83
CA ALA A 444 4.27 -7.68 -34.56
C ALA A 444 3.71 -7.06 -33.29
N VAL A 445 2.42 -7.26 -32.97
CA VAL A 445 1.86 -6.85 -31.66
C VAL A 445 2.52 -7.65 -30.54
N ARG A 446 2.61 -8.98 -30.66
CA ARG A 446 3.29 -9.85 -29.69
C ARG A 446 4.78 -9.51 -29.52
N GLN A 447 5.48 -9.19 -30.60
CA GLN A 447 6.89 -8.78 -30.61
C GLN A 447 7.05 -7.41 -29.96
N ARG A 448 6.17 -6.43 -30.24
CA ARG A 448 6.18 -5.10 -29.61
C ARG A 448 5.91 -5.20 -28.10
N HIS A 449 4.95 -6.03 -27.66
CA HIS A 449 4.72 -6.32 -26.23
C HIS A 449 5.97 -6.91 -25.58
N ARG A 450 6.56 -7.93 -26.20
CA ARG A 450 7.77 -8.61 -25.73
C ARG A 450 9.04 -7.73 -25.76
N VAL A 451 9.07 -6.68 -26.59
CA VAL A 451 10.16 -5.69 -26.66
C VAL A 451 9.96 -4.57 -25.62
N ALA A 452 8.74 -4.08 -25.42
CA ALA A 452 8.42 -3.10 -24.36
C ALA A 452 8.62 -3.68 -22.94
N MET A 453 8.38 -4.99 -22.78
CA MET A 453 8.57 -5.73 -21.52
C MET A 453 10.05 -6.06 -21.22
N ARG A 454 10.97 -5.97 -22.20
CA ARG A 454 12.40 -6.19 -21.93
C ARG A 454 13.00 -5.01 -21.15
N PRO A 455 13.85 -5.24 -20.13
CA PRO A 455 14.73 -4.20 -19.62
C PRO A 455 15.71 -3.84 -20.75
N MET A 456 15.46 -2.72 -21.43
CA MET A 456 16.22 -2.32 -22.61
C MET A 456 17.69 -2.09 -22.24
N THR A 457 18.58 -2.93 -22.78
CA THR A 457 20.03 -2.73 -22.64
C THR A 457 20.36 -1.32 -23.11
N ARG A 458 20.98 -0.52 -22.23
CA ARG A 458 21.16 0.93 -22.36
C ARG A 458 21.60 1.35 -23.77
N ARG A 459 20.63 1.81 -24.58
CA ARG A 459 20.93 2.40 -25.89
C ARG A 459 21.85 3.60 -25.66
N SER A 460 22.95 3.68 -26.40
CA SER A 460 23.97 4.69 -26.22
C SER A 460 23.37 6.10 -26.33
N GLU A 461 23.44 6.86 -25.24
CA GLU A 461 23.00 8.26 -25.20
C GLU A 461 23.81 9.07 -26.21
N ILE A 462 23.13 9.89 -27.03
CA ILE A 462 23.79 10.84 -27.93
C ILE A 462 24.59 11.83 -27.07
N SER A 463 25.83 12.10 -27.49
CA SER A 463 26.88 12.67 -26.64
C SER A 463 26.69 14.15 -26.31
N ILE A 464 25.91 14.43 -25.27
CA ILE A 464 25.94 15.70 -24.53
C ILE A 464 27.15 15.67 -23.57
N PRO A 465 27.94 16.76 -23.41
CA PRO A 465 29.19 16.74 -22.65
C PRO A 465 29.11 16.16 -21.23
N GLN A 466 30.09 15.33 -20.87
CA GLN A 466 30.05 14.43 -19.70
C GLN A 466 30.07 15.11 -18.32
N GLN A 467 30.41 16.41 -18.24
CA GLN A 467 30.74 17.12 -17.00
C GLN A 467 29.62 17.14 -15.94
N PHE A 468 28.35 17.02 -16.33
CA PHE A 468 27.20 17.16 -15.42
C PHE A 468 26.42 15.86 -15.16
N THR A 469 27.01 14.69 -15.45
CA THR A 469 26.40 13.39 -15.11
C THR A 469 26.19 13.20 -13.59
N TRP A 470 27.04 13.79 -12.75
CA TRP A 470 26.88 13.80 -11.30
C TRP A 470 25.78 14.78 -10.84
N LEU A 471 25.70 15.99 -11.42
CA LEU A 471 24.58 16.91 -11.17
C LEU A 471 23.24 16.30 -11.60
N LYS A 472 23.17 15.60 -12.74
CA LYS A 472 21.96 14.86 -13.15
C LYS A 472 21.57 13.78 -12.13
N LYS A 473 22.53 13.08 -11.52
CA LYS A 473 22.26 12.12 -10.43
C LYS A 473 21.77 12.82 -9.15
N ILE A 474 22.35 13.96 -8.79
CA ILE A 474 21.93 14.75 -7.62
C ILE A 474 20.53 15.33 -7.84
N TYR A 475 20.26 15.89 -9.01
CA TYR A 475 18.93 16.36 -9.40
C TYR A 475 17.90 15.22 -9.39
N ALA A 476 18.25 14.02 -9.90
CA ALA A 476 17.40 12.83 -9.83
C ALA A 476 17.27 12.21 -8.41
N LEU A 477 18.03 12.69 -7.42
CA LEU A 477 17.81 12.38 -6.00
C LEU A 477 16.90 13.41 -5.30
N PHE A 478 16.72 14.60 -5.90
CA PHE A 478 15.90 15.70 -5.37
C PHE A 478 14.60 15.97 -6.14
N ALA A 479 14.47 15.45 -7.37
CA ALA A 479 13.23 15.49 -8.14
C ALA A 479 12.19 14.56 -7.51
N ASP A 480 10.96 15.06 -7.32
CA ASP A 480 9.83 14.20 -6.97
C ASP A 480 9.57 13.22 -8.14
N GLU A 481 9.46 11.92 -7.83
CA GLU A 481 9.02 10.94 -8.83
C GLU A 481 7.56 11.22 -9.17
N ALA A 482 7.31 11.80 -10.36
CA ALA A 482 5.98 12.05 -10.90
C ALA A 482 5.31 10.73 -11.33
N CYS A 483 4.94 9.91 -10.36
CA CYS A 483 4.26 8.64 -10.59
C CYS A 483 2.80 8.88 -10.99
N VAL A 484 2.38 8.28 -12.11
CA VAL A 484 1.05 8.46 -12.70
C VAL A 484 -0.08 7.91 -11.83
N ILE A 485 0.19 6.81 -11.10
CA ILE A 485 -0.75 6.20 -10.15
C ILE A 485 -0.02 6.11 -8.80
N PRO A 486 -0.58 6.64 -7.70
CA PRO A 486 0.00 6.46 -6.39
C PRO A 486 0.19 4.98 -6.06
N ARG A 487 1.32 4.64 -5.42
CA ARG A 487 1.65 3.26 -5.02
C ARG A 487 0.58 2.63 -4.13
N PHE A 488 -0.17 3.45 -3.39
CA PHE A 488 -1.34 3.02 -2.60
C PHE A 488 -2.48 2.52 -3.51
N ASP A 489 -2.98 3.35 -4.42
CA ASP A 489 -4.10 2.99 -5.30
C ASP A 489 -3.76 1.84 -6.25
N ALA A 490 -2.51 1.78 -6.74
CA ALA A 490 -2.03 0.64 -7.50
C ALA A 490 -2.03 -0.66 -6.69
N TYR A 491 -1.68 -0.62 -5.39
CA TYR A 491 -1.75 -1.79 -4.52
C TYR A 491 -3.20 -2.21 -4.21
N ILE A 492 -4.10 -1.25 -3.98
CA ILE A 492 -5.54 -1.52 -3.81
C ILE A 492 -6.13 -2.13 -5.09
N ALA A 493 -5.75 -1.64 -6.28
CA ALA A 493 -6.17 -2.19 -7.56
C ALA A 493 -5.65 -3.62 -7.78
N VAL A 494 -4.39 -3.91 -7.46
CA VAL A 494 -3.84 -5.28 -7.50
C VAL A 494 -4.61 -6.20 -6.55
N LEU A 495 -4.89 -5.77 -5.31
CA LEU A 495 -5.72 -6.55 -4.38
C LEU A 495 -7.15 -6.77 -4.91
N ALA A 496 -7.75 -5.80 -5.59
CA ALA A 496 -9.06 -5.93 -6.22
C ALA A 496 -9.05 -6.93 -7.40
N ILE A 497 -8.04 -6.86 -8.28
CA ILE A 497 -7.83 -7.80 -9.39
C ILE A 497 -7.63 -9.22 -8.87
N GLU A 498 -6.70 -9.41 -7.91
CA GLU A 498 -6.40 -10.70 -7.29
C GLU A 498 -7.56 -11.28 -6.49
N SER A 499 -8.50 -10.45 -6.03
CA SER A 499 -9.76 -10.89 -5.43
C SER A 499 -10.74 -11.33 -6.51
N LEU A 500 -11.05 -10.45 -7.47
CA LEU A 500 -12.04 -10.68 -8.53
C LEU A 500 -11.74 -11.95 -9.35
N TYR A 501 -10.52 -12.10 -9.87
CA TYR A 501 -10.22 -13.26 -10.71
C TYR A 501 -10.23 -14.56 -9.91
N MET A 502 -9.93 -14.52 -8.61
CA MET A 502 -9.94 -15.71 -7.78
C MET A 502 -11.37 -16.10 -7.39
N PHE A 503 -12.24 -15.15 -7.06
CA PHE A 503 -13.67 -15.44 -6.91
C PHE A 503 -14.27 -16.04 -8.19
N VAL A 504 -13.88 -15.56 -9.37
CA VAL A 504 -14.27 -16.15 -10.67
C VAL A 504 -13.73 -17.57 -10.84
N VAL A 505 -12.46 -17.83 -10.50
CA VAL A 505 -11.82 -19.15 -10.67
C VAL A 505 -12.44 -20.22 -9.76
N GLU A 506 -12.80 -19.85 -8.53
CA GLU A 506 -13.34 -20.78 -7.53
C GLU A 506 -14.88 -20.93 -7.65
N SER A 507 -15.60 -19.92 -8.16
CA SER A 507 -17.05 -20.00 -8.37
C SER A 507 -17.47 -21.12 -9.33
N TYR A 508 -16.58 -21.54 -10.24
CA TYR A 508 -16.79 -22.71 -11.11
C TYR A 508 -17.15 -24.00 -10.33
N GLN A 509 -16.73 -24.12 -9.07
CA GLN A 509 -17.06 -25.24 -8.19
C GLN A 509 -17.95 -24.86 -6.99
N GLU A 510 -17.88 -23.60 -6.54
CA GLU A 510 -18.51 -23.18 -5.27
C GLU A 510 -19.81 -22.38 -5.44
N ASP A 511 -20.03 -21.72 -6.58
CA ASP A 511 -21.20 -20.87 -6.81
C ASP A 511 -22.39 -21.69 -7.34
N ARG A 512 -23.13 -22.27 -6.40
CA ARG A 512 -24.37 -23.03 -6.66
C ARG A 512 -25.50 -22.23 -7.31
N TYR A 513 -25.37 -20.90 -7.44
CA TYR A 513 -26.41 -20.01 -7.94
C TYR A 513 -26.07 -19.33 -9.28
N GLY A 514 -24.86 -19.54 -9.82
CA GLY A 514 -24.42 -18.91 -11.08
C GLY A 514 -24.31 -17.38 -11.03
N VAL A 515 -24.21 -16.83 -9.82
CA VAL A 515 -24.15 -15.40 -9.51
C VAL A 515 -22.93 -14.72 -10.14
N VAL A 516 -21.76 -15.32 -9.98
CA VAL A 516 -20.48 -14.84 -10.53
C VAL A 516 -20.42 -15.03 -12.03
N LEU A 517 -21.02 -16.12 -12.54
CA LEU A 517 -21.07 -16.43 -13.97
C LEU A 517 -21.86 -15.36 -14.75
N LYS A 518 -22.89 -14.76 -14.15
CA LYS A 518 -23.66 -13.66 -14.74
C LYS A 518 -22.78 -12.43 -15.01
N ASP A 519 -21.92 -12.06 -14.07
CA ASP A 519 -21.08 -10.86 -14.16
C ASP A 519 -19.73 -11.11 -14.86
N LEU A 520 -19.41 -12.38 -15.17
CA LEU A 520 -18.13 -12.80 -15.76
C LEU A 520 -17.76 -12.03 -17.03
N ALA A 521 -18.71 -11.82 -17.94
CA ALA A 521 -18.47 -11.07 -19.17
C ALA A 521 -18.11 -9.60 -18.91
N ASN A 522 -18.69 -8.98 -17.88
CA ASN A 522 -18.39 -7.62 -17.47
C ASN A 522 -16.99 -7.52 -16.84
N ILE A 523 -16.64 -8.44 -15.94
CA ILE A 523 -15.32 -8.50 -15.29
C ILE A 523 -14.21 -8.66 -16.35
N ILE A 524 -14.41 -9.57 -17.31
CA ILE A 524 -13.47 -9.77 -18.44
C ILE A 524 -13.37 -8.49 -19.29
N GLY A 525 -14.49 -7.80 -19.54
CA GLY A 525 -14.50 -6.51 -20.24
C GLY A 525 -13.65 -5.44 -19.56
N VAL A 526 -13.88 -5.20 -18.27
CA VAL A 526 -13.12 -4.23 -17.44
C VAL A 526 -11.62 -4.58 -17.45
N PHE A 527 -11.26 -5.86 -17.30
CA PHE A 527 -9.87 -6.31 -17.34
C PHE A 527 -9.22 -6.02 -18.70
N VAL A 528 -9.90 -6.32 -19.81
CA VAL A 528 -9.39 -6.05 -21.16
C VAL A 528 -9.26 -4.54 -21.42
N HIS A 529 -10.23 -3.73 -21.02
CA HIS A 529 -10.18 -2.28 -21.21
C HIS A 529 -9.06 -1.61 -20.40
N LEU A 530 -8.80 -2.08 -19.18
CA LEU A 530 -7.67 -1.60 -18.39
C LEU A 530 -6.32 -2.02 -19.02
N ILE A 531 -6.19 -3.24 -19.56
CA ILE A 531 -5.00 -3.63 -20.35
C ILE A 531 -4.85 -2.71 -21.58
N GLN A 532 -5.92 -2.45 -22.34
CA GLN A 532 -5.88 -1.56 -23.51
C GLN A 532 -5.43 -0.13 -23.14
N ALA A 533 -5.85 0.40 -21.99
CA ALA A 533 -5.41 1.70 -21.48
C ALA A 533 -3.93 1.70 -21.09
N ILE A 534 -3.45 0.66 -20.41
CA ILE A 534 -2.03 0.47 -20.05
C ILE A 534 -1.16 0.37 -21.31
N ASP A 535 -1.60 -0.41 -22.30
CA ASP A 535 -0.95 -0.54 -23.60
C ASP A 535 -0.83 0.81 -24.32
N LYS A 536 -1.92 1.58 -24.35
CA LYS A 536 -1.95 2.94 -24.93
C LYS A 536 -0.97 3.87 -24.22
N PHE A 537 -0.94 3.85 -22.88
CA PHE A 537 0.00 4.62 -22.08
C PHE A 537 1.46 4.29 -22.41
N PHE A 538 1.83 3.01 -22.42
CA PHE A 538 3.21 2.62 -22.72
C PHE A 538 3.63 2.91 -24.16
N ARG A 539 2.72 2.79 -25.13
CA ARG A 539 2.98 3.17 -26.54
C ARG A 539 3.25 4.67 -26.67
N LEU A 540 2.43 5.52 -26.05
CA LEU A 540 2.62 6.97 -26.07
C LEU A 540 3.88 7.39 -25.32
N LYS A 541 4.17 6.77 -24.15
CA LYS A 541 5.39 7.05 -23.38
C LYS A 541 6.66 6.64 -24.14
N ALA A 542 6.63 5.54 -24.89
CA ALA A 542 7.78 5.07 -25.67
C ALA A 542 8.19 6.03 -26.81
N ASN A 543 7.28 6.90 -27.26
CA ASN A 543 7.56 7.93 -28.25
C ASN A 543 8.19 9.19 -27.64
N GLN A 544 8.21 9.34 -26.30
CA GLN A 544 8.82 10.48 -25.62
C GLN A 544 10.28 10.21 -25.24
N THR A 545 11.13 11.22 -25.41
CA THR A 545 12.58 11.15 -25.11
C THR A 545 12.92 11.31 -23.62
N VAL A 546 11.95 11.67 -22.78
CA VAL A 546 12.17 12.07 -21.37
C VAL A 546 11.45 11.13 -20.39
N ASN A 547 12.21 10.23 -19.76
CA ASN A 547 11.68 9.29 -18.75
C ASN A 547 11.72 9.88 -17.33
N THR A 548 10.57 10.32 -16.80
CA THR A 548 10.43 10.87 -15.43
C THR A 548 9.48 10.10 -14.52
N CYS A 549 8.45 9.42 -15.06
CA CYS A 549 7.52 8.61 -14.27
C CYS A 549 8.08 7.20 -13.97
N SER A 550 7.96 6.75 -12.71
CA SER A 550 8.29 5.40 -12.27
C SER A 550 7.15 4.40 -12.56
N ASP A 551 7.31 3.59 -13.60
CA ASP A 551 6.28 2.68 -14.13
C ASP A 551 6.00 1.43 -13.26
N ALA A 552 6.63 1.32 -12.10
CA ALA A 552 6.54 0.14 -11.23
C ALA A 552 5.09 -0.14 -10.79
N SER A 553 4.32 0.90 -10.48
CA SER A 553 2.89 0.80 -10.14
C SER A 553 2.07 0.21 -11.29
N ILE A 554 2.24 0.74 -12.50
CA ILE A 554 1.49 0.32 -13.69
C ILE A 554 1.84 -1.12 -14.09
N ARG A 555 3.12 -1.49 -14.03
CA ARG A 555 3.59 -2.86 -14.34
C ARG A 555 3.10 -3.91 -13.33
N GLN A 556 2.85 -3.53 -12.08
CA GLN A 556 2.25 -4.44 -11.09
C GLN A 556 0.77 -4.70 -11.38
N ILE A 557 0.03 -3.68 -11.82
CA ILE A 557 -1.37 -3.80 -12.26
C ILE A 557 -1.45 -4.69 -13.51
N ASP A 558 -0.63 -4.43 -14.52
CA ASP A 558 -0.56 -5.22 -15.76
C ASP A 558 -0.27 -6.70 -15.49
N ALA A 559 0.76 -7.00 -14.69
CA ALA A 559 1.10 -8.38 -14.31
C ALA A 559 -0.04 -9.08 -13.57
N ALA A 560 -0.79 -8.38 -12.71
CA ALA A 560 -1.96 -8.92 -12.02
C ALA A 560 -3.13 -9.21 -12.98
N LEU A 561 -3.35 -8.34 -13.98
CA LEU A 561 -4.39 -8.51 -15.01
C LEU A 561 -4.07 -9.68 -15.95
N GLN A 562 -2.81 -9.78 -16.41
CA GLN A 562 -2.35 -10.88 -17.26
C GLN A 562 -2.48 -12.23 -16.52
N ALA A 563 -2.02 -12.31 -15.27
CA ALA A 563 -2.20 -13.51 -14.43
C ALA A 563 -3.68 -13.85 -14.18
N GLY A 564 -4.54 -12.83 -14.02
CA GLY A 564 -5.98 -13.01 -13.86
C GLY A 564 -6.65 -13.58 -15.12
N LEU A 565 -6.45 -12.96 -16.28
CA LEU A 565 -6.99 -13.44 -17.55
C LEU A 565 -6.49 -14.85 -17.90
N LEU A 566 -5.21 -15.15 -17.66
CA LEU A 566 -4.64 -16.49 -17.87
C LEU A 566 -5.37 -17.55 -17.03
N ARG A 567 -5.60 -17.27 -15.74
CA ARG A 567 -6.31 -18.19 -14.83
C ARG A 567 -7.80 -18.34 -15.17
N ILE A 568 -8.48 -17.25 -15.53
CA ILE A 568 -9.88 -17.29 -15.98
C ILE A 568 -10.00 -18.11 -17.26
N ASN A 569 -9.13 -17.89 -18.25
CA ASN A 569 -9.07 -18.68 -19.48
C ASN A 569 -8.72 -20.15 -19.22
N GLY A 570 -7.86 -20.44 -18.24
CA GLY A 570 -7.54 -21.81 -17.82
C GLY A 570 -8.70 -22.59 -17.19
N LYS A 571 -9.74 -21.91 -16.68
CA LYS A 571 -10.96 -22.53 -16.12
C LYS A 571 -12.16 -22.48 -17.07
N PHE A 572 -12.42 -21.33 -17.69
CA PHE A 572 -13.60 -21.06 -18.51
C PHE A 572 -13.33 -21.11 -20.01
N GLY A 573 -12.10 -21.34 -20.48
CA GLY A 573 -11.67 -21.17 -21.87
C GLY A 573 -12.55 -21.84 -22.92
N ALA A 574 -13.02 -23.07 -22.65
CA ALA A 574 -13.94 -23.81 -23.53
C ALA A 574 -15.35 -23.19 -23.64
N HIS A 575 -15.72 -22.34 -22.68
CA HIS A 575 -17.02 -21.70 -22.57
C HIS A 575 -16.98 -20.18 -22.84
N LEU A 576 -15.79 -19.56 -22.95
CA LEU A 576 -15.67 -18.12 -23.24
C LEU A 576 -16.34 -17.67 -24.55
N SER A 577 -16.47 -18.58 -25.53
CA SER A 577 -17.20 -18.31 -26.78
C SER A 577 -18.73 -18.37 -26.66
N ALA A 578 -19.26 -18.83 -25.52
CA ALA A 578 -20.69 -18.79 -25.20
C ALA A 578 -21.07 -17.56 -24.34
N LEU A 579 -20.08 -16.78 -23.89
CA LEU A 579 -20.28 -15.46 -23.31
C LEU A 579 -20.43 -14.41 -24.41
N ASN A 580 -21.23 -13.36 -24.16
CA ASN A 580 -21.41 -12.22 -25.06
C ASN A 580 -20.19 -11.26 -25.06
N LEU A 581 -18.99 -11.80 -25.27
CA LEU A 581 -17.74 -11.05 -25.37
C LEU A 581 -17.54 -10.49 -26.78
N THR A 582 -16.94 -9.30 -26.89
CA THR A 582 -16.62 -8.72 -28.19
C THR A 582 -15.51 -9.51 -28.89
N ARG A 583 -15.45 -9.42 -30.23
CA ARG A 583 -14.37 -10.05 -31.02
C ARG A 583 -12.98 -9.54 -30.62
N GLU A 584 -12.90 -8.28 -30.17
CA GLU A 584 -11.67 -7.65 -29.66
C GLU A 584 -11.27 -8.20 -28.29
N GLN A 585 -12.22 -8.35 -27.36
CA GLN A 585 -11.96 -8.99 -26.06
C GLN A 585 -11.44 -10.41 -26.24
N LEU A 586 -12.09 -11.21 -27.10
CA LEU A 586 -11.64 -12.56 -27.44
C LEU A 586 -10.28 -12.59 -28.14
N GLN A 587 -9.90 -11.54 -28.88
CA GLN A 587 -8.55 -11.41 -29.46
C GLN A 587 -7.51 -11.04 -28.40
N THR A 588 -7.78 -10.08 -27.51
CA THR A 588 -6.87 -9.69 -26.42
C THR A 588 -6.60 -10.85 -25.47
N ILE A 589 -7.63 -11.60 -25.06
CA ILE A 589 -7.47 -12.81 -24.23
C ILE A 589 -6.56 -13.83 -24.93
N LYS A 590 -6.77 -14.08 -26.22
CA LYS A 590 -5.92 -14.99 -27.03
C LYS A 590 -4.51 -14.45 -27.24
N MET A 591 -4.29 -13.14 -27.30
CA MET A 591 -2.96 -12.56 -27.38
C MET A 591 -2.19 -12.76 -26.06
N VAL A 592 -2.81 -12.41 -24.93
CA VAL A 592 -2.23 -12.54 -23.58
C VAL A 592 -1.92 -14.01 -23.27
N CYS A 593 -2.89 -14.91 -23.42
CA CYS A 593 -2.73 -16.33 -23.09
C CYS A 593 -1.80 -17.13 -24.04
N GLN A 594 -1.29 -16.49 -25.11
CA GLN A 594 -0.29 -17.06 -26.02
C GLN A 594 1.09 -16.38 -25.87
N SER A 595 1.34 -15.73 -24.73
CA SER A 595 2.64 -15.14 -24.39
C SER A 595 3.54 -16.09 -23.59
N ASP A 596 2.91 -17.06 -22.90
CA ASP A 596 3.55 -17.98 -21.94
C ASP A 596 3.77 -19.40 -22.49
N MET A 597 3.68 -19.56 -23.82
CA MET A 597 4.16 -20.74 -24.58
C MET A 597 5.14 -20.30 -25.66
#